data_AF-A0A947LA08-F1
#
_entry.id   AF-A0A947LA08-F1
#
_cell.length_a   1.000
_cell.length_b   1.000
_cell.length_c   1.000
_cell.angle_alpha   90.00
_cell.angle_beta   90.00
_cell.angle_gamma   90.00
#
_symmetry.space_group_name_H-M   'P 1'
#
loop_
_entity.id
_entity.type
_entity.pdbx_description
1 polymer ?
#
loop_
_entity_poly.entity_id
_entity_poly.type
_entity_poly.pdbx_seq_one_letter_code
_entity_poly.pdbx_strand_id
1 'polypeptide(L)'
;MRRFPILFATGALASLCWLPVHAEQVLSPECEQAWATYNEFKDRTVMEESQYTLTVQGAAVRAACGKDALPAPPKADIPPKPRVRKPSPVPPLPSPSVPADTLSPPAPKTP
;
A
#
# COMPACT_ATOMS: atom_id res chain seq x y z
N MET A 1 78.78 6.87 -20.47
CA MET A 1 77.56 6.97 -21.32
C MET A 1 76.76 5.68 -21.20
N ARG A 2 75.41 5.76 -21.32
CA ARG A 2 74.37 4.70 -21.34
C ARG A 2 73.52 4.70 -20.06
N ARG A 3 72.42 5.46 -20.04
CA ARG A 3 71.04 5.12 -20.47
C ARG A 3 70.40 4.06 -19.56
N PHE A 4 69.46 4.54 -18.75
CA PHE A 4 68.44 3.76 -18.04
C PHE A 4 67.62 2.90 -19.01
N PRO A 5 67.10 1.78 -18.51
CA PRO A 5 65.73 1.41 -18.83
C PRO A 5 64.88 1.33 -17.55
N ILE A 6 63.84 2.16 -17.54
CA ILE A 6 62.63 2.04 -16.72
C ILE A 6 61.91 0.76 -17.14
N LEU A 7 61.63 -0.20 -16.25
CA LEU A 7 60.61 -1.22 -16.48
C LEU A 7 59.90 -1.67 -15.18
N PHE A 8 58.65 -1.19 -15.07
CA PHE A 8 57.46 -1.80 -14.47
C PHE A 8 57.37 -2.10 -12.97
N ALA A 9 56.81 -1.11 -12.26
CA ALA A 9 55.89 -1.32 -11.16
C ALA A 9 54.52 -1.76 -11.71
N THR A 10 54.10 -2.99 -11.45
CA THR A 10 52.70 -3.43 -11.54
C THR A 10 52.53 -4.73 -10.75
N GLY A 11 51.84 -4.68 -9.61
CA GLY A 11 51.57 -5.91 -8.87
C GLY A 11 50.86 -5.74 -7.53
N ALA A 12 49.93 -4.78 -7.40
CA ALA A 12 49.07 -4.70 -6.21
C ALA A 12 47.79 -3.87 -6.49
N LEU A 13 46.94 -4.28 -7.43
CA LEU A 13 45.60 -3.71 -7.59
C LEU A 13 44.60 -4.80 -7.96
N ALA A 14 44.26 -5.67 -7.01
CA ALA A 14 43.17 -6.63 -7.16
C ALA A 14 42.46 -6.92 -5.83
N SER A 15 42.32 -5.92 -4.95
CA SER A 15 41.68 -6.11 -3.64
C SER A 15 40.92 -4.88 -3.16
N LEU A 16 40.16 -4.21 -4.05
CA LEU A 16 39.35 -3.03 -3.69
C LEU A 16 37.96 -2.98 -4.34
N CYS A 17 37.47 -4.05 -5.00
CA CYS A 17 36.18 -4.01 -5.71
C CYS A 17 34.97 -4.57 -4.95
N TRP A 18 35.07 -4.93 -3.67
CA TRP A 18 33.91 -5.32 -2.85
C TRP A 18 33.68 -4.33 -1.71
N LEU A 19 33.68 -3.03 -2.02
CA LEU A 19 32.94 -2.11 -1.19
C LEU A 19 31.46 -2.27 -1.59
N PRO A 20 30.56 -2.66 -0.68
CA PRO A 20 29.15 -2.47 -0.95
C PRO A 20 28.99 -0.99 -1.22
N VAL A 21 28.54 -0.65 -2.43
CA VAL A 21 28.01 0.67 -2.69
C VAL A 21 26.82 0.80 -1.73
N HIS A 22 27.07 1.32 -0.54
CA HIS A 22 26.05 2.03 0.20
C HIS A 22 25.84 3.27 -0.63
N ALA A 23 25.03 3.13 -1.68
CA ALA A 23 24.34 4.25 -2.24
C ALA A 23 23.64 4.86 -1.03
N GLU A 24 24.19 5.98 -0.55
CA GLU A 24 23.47 6.93 0.28
C GLU A 24 22.29 7.37 -0.58
N GLN A 25 21.24 6.53 -0.60
CA GLN A 25 20.01 6.90 -1.23
C GLN A 25 19.57 8.08 -0.40
N VAL A 26 19.65 9.27 -0.98
CA VAL A 26 18.94 10.43 -0.46
C VAL A 26 17.48 10.01 -0.47
N LEU A 27 17.05 9.43 0.65
CA LEU A 27 15.70 8.96 0.83
C LEU A 27 14.85 10.21 0.68
N SER A 28 13.85 10.14 -0.21
CA SER A 28 12.92 11.25 -0.34
C SER A 28 12.30 11.51 1.05
N PRO A 29 11.97 12.76 1.39
CA PRO A 29 11.35 13.07 2.67
C PRO A 29 10.05 12.26 2.90
N GLU A 30 9.34 11.91 1.83
CA GLU A 30 8.19 11.00 1.88
C GLU A 30 8.56 9.58 2.30
N CYS A 31 9.70 9.08 1.84
CA CYS A 31 10.22 7.78 2.20
C CYS A 31 10.71 7.73 3.66
N GLU A 32 11.42 8.77 4.12
CA GLU A 32 11.83 8.88 5.54
C GLU A 32 10.61 8.90 6.46
N GLN A 33 9.58 9.67 6.11
CA GLN A 33 8.33 9.74 6.87
C GLN A 33 7.58 8.40 6.89
N ALA A 34 7.57 7.68 5.77
CA ALA A 34 6.97 6.35 5.69
C ALA A 34 7.69 5.36 6.61
N TRP A 35 9.02 5.39 6.64
CA TRP A 35 9.83 4.56 7.55
C TRP A 35 9.59 4.90 9.01
N ALA A 36 9.51 6.18 9.37
CA ALA A 36 9.20 6.60 10.73
C ALA A 36 7.85 6.05 11.19
N THR A 37 6.82 6.18 10.35
CA THR A 37 5.46 5.69 10.63
C THR A 37 5.43 4.16 10.74
N TYR A 38 6.17 3.46 9.88
CA TYR A 38 6.28 2.00 9.91
C TYR A 38 6.97 1.51 11.19
N ASN A 39 8.06 2.17 11.61
CA ASN A 39 8.77 1.81 12.83
C ASN A 39 7.93 2.10 14.08
N GLU A 40 7.23 3.24 14.13
CA GLU A 40 6.29 3.51 15.23
C GLU A 40 5.20 2.43 15.29
N PHE A 41 4.67 2.00 14.15
CA PHE A 41 3.68 0.92 14.09
C PHE A 41 4.26 -0.40 14.61
N LYS A 42 5.51 -0.74 14.26
CA LYS A 42 6.21 -1.92 14.76
C LYS A 42 6.37 -1.89 16.27
N ASP A 43 6.75 -0.75 16.83
CA ASP A 43 6.98 -0.61 18.26
C ASP A 43 5.70 -0.74 19.09
N ARG A 44 4.57 -0.30 18.53
CA ARG A 44 3.27 -0.31 19.21
C ARG A 44 2.49 -1.61 19.04
N THR A 45 2.81 -2.39 18.01
CA THR A 45 2.07 -3.59 17.64
C THR A 45 2.98 -4.80 17.73
N VAL A 46 2.64 -5.79 18.57
CA VAL A 46 3.39 -7.06 18.62
C VAL A 46 2.83 -8.01 17.56
N MET A 47 3.57 -8.18 16.48
CA MET A 47 3.30 -9.12 15.38
C MET A 47 4.59 -9.85 14.99
N GLU A 48 4.48 -10.92 14.22
CA GLU A 48 5.65 -11.61 13.69
C GLU A 48 6.32 -10.77 12.59
N GLU A 49 7.65 -10.83 12.49
CA GLU A 49 8.42 -9.90 11.65
C GLU A 49 8.02 -9.92 10.18
N SER A 50 7.74 -11.10 9.63
CA SER A 50 7.32 -11.24 8.24
C SER A 50 5.96 -10.57 7.98
N GLN A 51 5.12 -10.44 9.01
CA GLN A 51 3.78 -9.88 8.88
C GLN A 51 3.75 -8.35 8.80
N TYR A 52 4.74 -7.63 9.33
CA TYR A 52 4.73 -6.16 9.24
C TYR A 52 4.78 -5.67 7.79
N THR A 53 5.45 -6.41 6.91
CA THR A 53 5.55 -6.11 5.48
C THR A 53 4.20 -6.24 4.75
N LEU A 54 3.27 -7.01 5.34
CA LEU A 54 1.92 -7.26 4.81
C LEU A 54 0.92 -6.18 5.24
N THR A 55 1.34 -5.22 6.05
CA THR A 55 0.47 -4.16 6.57
C THR A 55 0.40 -2.98 5.62
N VAL A 56 -0.59 -2.09 5.87
CA VAL A 56 -0.72 -0.82 5.15
C VAL A 56 0.57 0.01 5.27
N GLN A 57 1.26 -0.05 6.41
CA GLN A 57 2.46 0.76 6.63
C GLN A 57 3.65 0.20 5.89
N GLY A 58 3.80 -1.13 5.85
CA GLY A 58 4.80 -1.78 4.99
C GLY A 58 4.56 -1.50 3.51
N ALA A 59 3.30 -1.48 3.07
CA ALA A 59 2.93 -1.10 1.70
C ALA A 59 3.23 0.38 1.40
N ALA A 60 3.03 1.28 2.37
CA ALA A 60 3.35 2.70 2.24
C ALA A 60 4.85 2.93 2.08
N VAL A 61 5.70 2.24 2.86
CA VAL A 61 7.15 2.30 2.71
C VAL A 61 7.56 1.81 1.32
N ARG A 62 7.00 0.70 0.84
CA ARG A 62 7.32 0.18 -0.50
C ARG A 62 6.83 1.11 -1.63
N ALA A 63 5.75 1.85 -1.40
CA ALA A 63 5.25 2.85 -2.34
C ALA A 63 6.13 4.12 -2.38
N ALA A 64 6.60 4.59 -1.22
CA ALA A 64 7.39 5.82 -1.10
C ALA A 64 8.88 5.61 -1.40
N CYS A 65 9.45 4.49 -0.94
CA CYS A 65 10.87 4.17 -1.02
C CYS A 65 11.23 3.24 -2.19
N GLY A 66 10.21 2.70 -2.87
CA GLY A 66 10.39 1.76 -3.97
C GLY A 66 10.45 0.29 -3.55
N LYS A 67 10.58 -0.56 -4.57
CA LYS A 67 10.36 -2.01 -4.50
C LYS A 67 11.40 -2.75 -3.66
N ASP A 68 12.57 -2.15 -3.49
CA ASP A 68 13.74 -2.76 -2.85
C ASP A 68 13.78 -2.49 -1.33
N ALA A 69 12.92 -1.60 -0.82
CA ALA A 69 12.91 -1.22 0.60
C ALA A 69 12.30 -2.31 1.50
N LEU A 70 11.24 -2.99 1.05
CA LEU A 70 10.61 -4.11 1.75
C LEU A 70 10.25 -5.25 0.79
N PRO A 71 10.33 -6.52 1.26
CA PRO A 71 9.87 -7.64 0.46
C PRO A 71 8.39 -7.50 0.13
N ALA A 72 8.03 -7.93 -1.09
CA ALA A 72 6.67 -7.89 -1.57
C ALA A 72 5.78 -8.82 -0.72
N PRO A 73 4.59 -8.35 -0.29
CA PRO A 73 3.55 -9.27 0.16
C PRO A 73 3.28 -10.34 -0.91
N PRO A 74 3.03 -11.60 -0.54
CA PRO A 74 2.57 -12.59 -1.48
C PRO A 74 1.29 -12.09 -2.15
N LYS A 75 1.28 -12.10 -3.50
CA LYS A 75 0.20 -11.58 -4.36
C LYS A 75 0.10 -10.05 -4.46
N ALA A 76 1.08 -9.28 -3.96
CA ALA A 76 1.08 -7.82 -4.10
C ALA A 76 1.07 -7.35 -5.57
N ASP A 77 1.74 -8.09 -6.45
CA ASP A 77 1.82 -7.78 -7.89
C ASP A 77 0.67 -8.40 -8.70
N ILE A 78 -0.27 -9.10 -8.07
CA ILE A 78 -1.42 -9.69 -8.76
C ILE A 78 -2.57 -8.68 -8.73
N PRO A 79 -3.01 -8.15 -9.88
CA PRO A 79 -4.12 -7.21 -9.91
C PRO A 79 -5.39 -7.86 -9.34
N PRO A 80 -6.22 -7.11 -8.59
CA PRO A 80 -7.45 -7.64 -8.02
C PRO A 80 -8.38 -8.10 -9.15
N LYS A 81 -9.07 -9.23 -8.93
CA LYS A 81 -10.05 -9.73 -9.91
C LYS A 81 -11.13 -8.66 -10.15
N PRO A 82 -11.52 -8.40 -11.41
CA PRO A 82 -12.59 -7.45 -11.72
C PRO A 82 -13.86 -7.80 -10.93
N ARG A 83 -14.32 -6.88 -10.07
CA ARG A 83 -15.57 -7.07 -9.33
C ARG A 83 -16.74 -6.80 -10.28
N VAL A 84 -17.30 -7.86 -10.85
CA VAL A 84 -18.56 -7.77 -11.58
C VAL A 84 -19.66 -7.38 -10.59
N ARG A 85 -20.12 -6.12 -10.63
CA ARG A 85 -21.30 -5.69 -9.88
C ARG A 85 -22.50 -6.39 -10.50
N LYS A 86 -23.13 -7.31 -9.76
CA LYS A 86 -24.44 -7.83 -10.14
C LYS A 86 -25.44 -6.66 -10.12
N PRO A 87 -26.23 -6.44 -11.19
CA PRO A 87 -27.30 -5.45 -11.14
C PRO A 87 -28.25 -5.77 -9.99
N SER A 88 -28.55 -4.77 -9.16
CA SER A 88 -29.59 -4.89 -8.14
C SER A 88 -30.93 -5.14 -8.83
N PRO A 89 -31.77 -6.08 -8.35
CA PRO A 89 -33.13 -6.24 -8.86
C PRO A 89 -33.90 -4.92 -8.70
N VAL A 90 -34.55 -4.47 -9.76
CA VAL A 90 -35.43 -3.30 -9.74
C VAL A 90 -36.55 -3.55 -8.71
N PRO A 91 -36.80 -2.63 -7.75
CA PRO A 91 -37.89 -2.81 -6.81
C PRO A 91 -39.24 -2.82 -7.56
N PRO A 92 -40.20 -3.67 -7.14
CA PRO A 92 -41.51 -3.74 -7.77
C PRO A 92 -42.22 -2.37 -7.65
N LEU A 93 -42.81 -1.93 -8.75
CA LEU A 93 -43.63 -0.71 -8.81
C LEU A 93 -44.79 -0.79 -7.80
N PRO A 94 -45.11 0.29 -7.07
CA PRO A 94 -46.25 0.29 -6.17
C PRO A 94 -47.56 0.17 -6.97
N SER A 95 -48.40 -0.79 -6.57
CA SER A 95 -49.76 -0.95 -7.08
C SER A 95 -50.60 0.30 -6.81
N PRO A 96 -51.50 0.70 -7.72
CA PRO A 96 -52.36 1.87 -7.49
C PRO A 96 -53.37 1.60 -6.37
N SER A 97 -53.20 2.28 -5.24
CA SER A 97 -54.18 2.29 -4.15
C SER A 97 -55.42 3.07 -4.58
N VAL A 98 -56.59 2.43 -4.52
CA VAL A 98 -57.90 3.07 -4.65
C VAL A 98 -58.12 3.97 -3.42
N PRO A 99 -58.51 5.25 -3.55
CA PRO A 99 -58.71 6.13 -2.40
C PRO A 99 -59.93 5.67 -1.59
N ALA A 100 -59.67 5.31 -0.33
CA ALA A 100 -60.67 5.04 0.69
C ALA A 100 -61.27 6.36 1.20
N ASP A 101 -62.08 7.00 0.37
CA ASP A 101 -62.89 8.17 0.75
C ASP A 101 -64.36 7.80 0.55
N THR A 102 -64.85 6.83 1.33
CA THR A 102 -66.26 6.44 1.38
C THR A 102 -66.53 5.82 2.74
N LEU A 103 -67.49 6.43 3.47
CA LEU A 103 -67.98 6.12 4.83
C LEU A 103 -67.16 6.69 6.01
N SER A 104 -67.34 7.98 6.27
CA SER A 104 -67.34 8.50 7.65
C SER A 104 -68.78 8.93 8.00
N PRO A 105 -69.51 8.22 8.89
CA PRO A 105 -70.82 8.67 9.35
C PRO A 105 -70.72 9.83 10.36
N PRO A 106 -71.67 10.78 10.38
CA PRO A 106 -71.60 11.96 11.24
C PRO A 106 -71.78 11.63 12.73
N ALA A 107 -71.04 12.35 13.57
CA ALA A 107 -70.97 12.20 15.02
C ALA A 107 -72.33 12.40 15.72
N PRO A 108 -72.63 11.63 16.79
CA PRO A 108 -73.78 11.87 17.64
C PRO A 108 -73.57 13.10 18.54
N LYS A 109 -74.55 14.00 18.57
CA LYS A 109 -74.69 15.07 19.57
C LYS A 109 -75.32 14.52 20.87
N THR A 110 -75.21 15.34 21.92
CA THR A 110 -75.95 15.39 23.20
C THR A 110 -75.42 14.60 24.40
N PRO A 111 -75.69 15.06 25.64
CA PRO A 111 -76.42 16.28 26.08
C PRO A 111 -75.55 17.44 26.56
#